data_AF-A0A2V5QLZ7-F1
#
_entry.id   AF-A0A2V5QLZ7-F1
#
_cell.length_a   1.000
_cell.length_b   1.000
_cell.length_c   1.000
_cell.angle_alpha   90.00
_cell.angle_beta   90.00
_cell.angle_gamma   90.00
#
_symmetry.space_group_name_H-M   'P 1'
#
loop_
_entity.id
_entity.type
_entity.pdbx_description
1 polymer ?
#
loop_
_entity_poly.entity_id
_entity_poly.type
_entity_poly.pdbx_seq_one_letter_code
_entity_poly.pdbx_strand_id
1 'polypeptide(L)'
;MNSSSWILLISNSTVHGQGYLDHVEHEIKTFLGPAKTVLFFPFALFDRDDYAAKAKARFAAMGYSLESAHEAEDPKKAIDRADAIFIGGGNTFRLLKALQDLELLEPIRRKVKKGAPYIGSSAGSNVAGPTIKTTKDMPIVQPRSFDSLRLV
;
A
#
# COMPACT_ATOMS: atom_id res chain seq x y z
N MET A 1 -5.47 -20.29 15.79
CA MET A 1 -4.26 -20.38 14.94
C MET A 1 -3.77 -18.96 14.73
N ASN A 2 -2.57 -18.62 15.22
CA ASN A 2 -1.96 -17.31 14.97
C ASN A 2 -1.70 -17.21 13.45
N SER A 3 -2.54 -16.48 12.74
CA SER A 3 -2.27 -16.09 11.35
C SER A 3 -1.11 -15.11 11.41
N SER A 4 0.11 -15.59 11.18
CA SER A 4 1.27 -14.71 11.02
C SER A 4 0.97 -13.78 9.86
N SER A 5 0.68 -12.51 10.15
CA SER A 5 0.41 -11.52 9.12
C SER A 5 1.70 -11.23 8.38
N TRP A 6 1.71 -11.46 7.08
CA TRP A 6 2.88 -11.31 6.24
C TRP A 6 2.98 -9.85 5.78
N ILE A 7 3.78 -9.04 6.50
CA ILE A 7 3.82 -7.58 6.37
C ILE A 7 5.26 -7.08 6.18
N LEU A 8 5.48 -6.24 5.16
CA LEU A 8 6.73 -5.53 4.89
C LEU A 8 6.48 -4.01 4.97
N LEU A 9 7.10 -3.34 5.94
CA LEU A 9 6.94 -1.90 6.16
C LEU A 9 8.26 -1.18 5.85
N ILE A 10 8.23 -0.34 4.82
CA ILE A 10 9.40 0.35 4.27
C ILE A 10 9.34 1.82 4.70
N SER A 11 10.41 2.34 5.29
CA SER A 11 10.42 3.70 5.86
C SER A 11 10.25 4.78 4.78
N ASN A 12 10.94 4.65 3.65
CA ASN A 12 10.98 5.59 2.54
C ASN A 12 11.05 4.85 1.20
N SER A 13 10.63 5.48 0.10
CA SER A 13 10.60 4.81 -1.19
C SER A 13 11.85 5.01 -2.06
N THR A 14 12.77 5.89 -1.67
CA THR A 14 13.97 6.23 -2.47
C THR A 14 15.13 6.55 -1.55
N VAL A 15 16.33 6.06 -1.88
CA VAL A 15 17.61 6.42 -1.24
C VAL A 15 18.38 7.34 -2.20
N HIS A 16 19.12 8.31 -1.66
CA HIS A 16 19.87 9.27 -2.47
C HIS A 16 20.78 8.55 -3.49
N GLY A 17 20.67 8.94 -4.77
CA GLY A 17 21.43 8.34 -5.87
C GLY A 17 20.85 7.04 -6.44
N GLN A 18 19.68 6.59 -5.97
CA GLN A 18 18.99 5.41 -6.47
C GLN A 18 17.59 5.72 -7.02
N GLY A 19 17.05 4.80 -7.80
CA GLY A 19 15.69 4.82 -8.29
C GLY A 19 14.64 4.43 -7.24
N TYR A 20 13.38 4.50 -7.66
CA TYR A 20 12.23 4.21 -6.82
C TYR A 20 12.20 2.72 -6.42
N LEU A 21 12.25 2.45 -5.12
CA LEU A 21 12.29 1.11 -4.52
C LEU A 21 13.51 0.24 -4.92
N ASP A 22 14.60 0.86 -5.39
CA ASP A 22 15.81 0.11 -5.75
C ASP A 22 16.45 -0.57 -4.53
N HIS A 23 16.65 0.20 -3.45
CA HIS A 23 17.25 -0.27 -2.19
C HIS A 23 16.49 -1.41 -1.47
N VAL A 24 15.28 -1.74 -1.91
CA VAL A 24 14.40 -2.76 -1.29
C VAL A 24 13.92 -3.80 -2.30
N GLU A 25 14.54 -3.86 -3.48
CA GLU A 25 14.14 -4.80 -4.53
C GLU A 25 14.19 -6.25 -4.05
N HIS A 26 15.29 -6.61 -3.39
CA HIS A 26 15.55 -7.98 -2.97
C HIS A 26 14.52 -8.44 -1.94
N GLU A 27 14.19 -7.58 -0.98
CA GLU A 27 13.20 -7.80 0.06
C GLU A 27 11.82 -7.92 -0.54
N ILE A 28 11.42 -7.02 -1.46
CA ILE A 28 10.12 -7.08 -2.13
C ILE A 28 9.97 -8.41 -2.91
N LYS A 29 10.98 -8.81 -3.68
CA LYS A 29 10.94 -10.05 -4.46
C LYS A 29 10.86 -11.29 -3.58
N THR A 30 11.70 -11.34 -2.53
CA THR A 30 11.69 -12.43 -1.56
C THR A 30 10.35 -12.53 -0.83
N PHE A 31 9.79 -11.38 -0.48
CA PHE A 31 8.54 -11.26 0.27
C PHE A 31 7.30 -11.62 -0.55
N LEU A 32 7.24 -11.18 -1.82
CA LEU A 32 6.13 -11.50 -2.72
C LEU A 32 6.18 -12.93 -3.24
N GLY A 33 7.38 -13.52 -3.36
CA GLY A 33 7.56 -14.91 -3.79
C GLY A 33 6.78 -15.20 -5.09
N PRO A 34 5.83 -16.17 -5.07
CA PRO A 34 5.09 -16.59 -6.26
C PRO A 34 3.88 -15.71 -6.60
N ALA A 35 3.61 -14.62 -5.86
CA ALA A 35 2.53 -13.69 -6.18
C ALA A 35 2.67 -13.17 -7.62
N LYS A 36 1.58 -13.07 -8.37
CA LYS A 36 1.60 -12.59 -9.75
C LYS A 36 1.08 -11.18 -9.87
N THR A 37 0.00 -10.88 -9.14
CA THR A 37 -0.72 -9.60 -9.24
C THR A 37 -0.71 -8.86 -7.92
N VAL A 38 -0.13 -7.66 -7.92
CA VAL A 38 -0.09 -6.75 -6.79
C VAL A 38 -1.11 -5.64 -7.01
N LEU A 39 -2.04 -5.43 -6.07
CA LEU A 39 -2.93 -4.28 -6.10
C LEU A 39 -2.30 -3.09 -5.37
N PHE A 40 -2.13 -2.00 -6.10
CA PHE A 40 -1.51 -0.78 -5.62
C PHE A 40 -2.52 0.28 -5.20
N PHE A 41 -2.22 0.98 -4.11
CA PHE A 41 -3.04 2.06 -3.56
C PHE A 41 -2.26 3.39 -3.65
N PRO A 42 -2.46 4.20 -4.70
CA PRO A 42 -1.74 5.47 -4.92
C PRO A 42 -2.33 6.67 -4.17
N PHE A 43 -3.28 6.46 -3.25
CA PHE A 43 -4.11 7.53 -2.70
C PHE A 43 -3.38 8.56 -1.82
N ALA A 44 -2.12 8.29 -1.46
CA ALA A 44 -1.30 9.22 -0.71
C ALA A 44 -0.85 10.44 -1.54
N LEU A 45 -0.86 10.34 -2.87
CA LEU A 45 -0.54 11.46 -3.78
C LEU A 45 -1.80 11.99 -4.47
N PHE A 46 -1.70 13.22 -4.98
CA PHE A 46 -2.77 13.84 -5.76
C PHE A 46 -2.82 13.26 -7.18
N ASP A 47 -1.67 13.25 -7.86
CA ASP A 47 -1.54 12.65 -9.19
C ASP A 47 -1.37 11.13 -9.06
N ARG A 48 -2.48 10.41 -9.27
CA ARG A 48 -2.55 8.96 -9.07
C ARG A 48 -2.17 8.20 -10.34
N ASP A 49 -2.38 8.78 -11.51
CA ASP A 49 -2.08 8.17 -12.79
C ASP A 49 -0.57 8.09 -13.00
N ASP A 50 0.15 9.21 -12.80
CA ASP A 50 1.61 9.23 -12.86
C ASP A 50 2.23 8.33 -11.79
N TYR A 51 1.64 8.32 -10.59
CA TYR A 51 2.16 7.47 -9.52
C TYR A 51 1.97 5.98 -9.82
N ALA A 52 0.79 5.61 -10.34
CA ALA A 52 0.51 4.24 -10.77
C ALA A 52 1.42 3.82 -11.94
N ALA A 53 1.65 4.69 -12.93
CA ALA A 53 2.56 4.40 -14.04
C ALA A 53 3.99 4.11 -13.55
N LYS A 54 4.50 4.93 -12.62
CA LYS A 54 5.81 4.74 -11.99
C LYS A 54 5.90 3.42 -11.20
N ALA A 55 4.87 3.11 -10.40
CA ALA A 55 4.82 1.87 -9.63
C ALA A 55 4.71 0.63 -10.53
N LYS A 56 3.87 0.69 -11.57
CA LYS A 56 3.72 -0.36 -12.60
C LYS A 56 5.05 -0.67 -13.27
N ALA A 57 5.77 0.35 -13.76
CA ALA A 57 7.07 0.17 -14.38
C ALA A 57 8.08 -0.51 -13.43
N ARG A 58 8.10 -0.08 -12.16
CA ARG A 58 9.02 -0.65 -11.17
C ARG A 58 8.69 -2.11 -10.82
N PHE A 59 7.42 -2.44 -10.60
CA PHE A 59 7.01 -3.81 -10.31
C PHE A 59 7.15 -4.75 -11.51
N ALA A 60 6.93 -4.25 -12.73
CA ALA A 60 7.20 -4.99 -13.95
C ALA A 60 8.70 -5.36 -14.08
N ALA A 61 9.60 -4.43 -13.75
CA ALA A 61 11.05 -4.70 -13.71
C ALA A 61 11.44 -5.77 -12.66
N MET A 62 10.64 -5.91 -11.60
CA MET A 62 10.81 -6.96 -10.58
C MET A 62 10.15 -8.31 -10.97
N GLY A 63 9.39 -8.35 -12.07
CA GLY A 63 8.71 -9.55 -12.55
C GLY A 63 7.25 -9.71 -12.08
N TYR A 64 6.62 -8.64 -11.56
CA TYR A 64 5.25 -8.66 -11.06
C TYR A 64 4.31 -7.83 -11.92
N SER A 65 3.07 -8.29 -12.07
CA SER A 65 1.98 -7.45 -12.57
C SER A 65 1.47 -6.55 -11.45
N LEU A 66 1.22 -5.29 -11.77
CA LEU A 66 0.67 -4.33 -10.81
C LEU A 66 -0.57 -3.66 -11.40
N GLU A 67 -1.68 -3.77 -10.67
CA GLU A 67 -2.94 -3.10 -10.96
C GLU A 67 -3.13 -1.95 -9.97
N SER A 68 -3.76 -0.85 -10.38
CA SER A 68 -4.00 0.28 -9.50
C SER A 68 -5.44 0.34 -9.01
N ALA A 69 -5.65 0.46 -7.71
CA ALA A 69 -6.97 0.48 -7.09
C ALA A 69 -7.80 1.71 -7.47
N HIS A 70 -7.18 2.81 -7.93
CA HIS A 70 -7.93 4.01 -8.38
C HIS A 70 -8.48 3.88 -9.80
N GLU A 71 -7.98 2.92 -10.59
CA GLU A 71 -8.45 2.61 -11.95
C GLU A 71 -9.55 1.53 -11.93
N ALA A 72 -9.70 0.82 -10.80
CA ALA A 72 -10.68 -0.24 -10.65
C ALA A 72 -12.11 0.31 -10.52
N GLU A 73 -13.03 -0.23 -11.31
CA GLU A 73 -14.47 0.07 -11.19
C GLU A 73 -15.01 -0.32 -9.79
N ASP A 74 -14.54 -1.47 -9.28
CA ASP A 74 -14.85 -1.95 -7.93
C ASP A 74 -13.55 -2.31 -7.19
N PRO A 75 -12.97 -1.36 -6.41
CA PRO A 75 -11.74 -1.60 -5.69
C PRO A 75 -11.88 -2.70 -4.61
N LYS A 76 -13.09 -2.98 -4.11
CA LYS A 76 -13.33 -4.05 -3.13
C LYS A 76 -13.17 -5.42 -3.81
N LYS A 77 -13.69 -5.60 -5.02
CA LYS A 77 -13.46 -6.81 -5.83
C LYS A 77 -12.01 -6.95 -6.28
N ALA A 78 -11.34 -5.85 -6.60
CA ALA A 78 -9.92 -5.87 -6.94
C ALA A 78 -9.07 -6.40 -5.77
N ILE A 79 -9.37 -5.97 -4.53
CA ILE A 79 -8.71 -6.47 -3.32
C ILE A 79 -8.87 -7.99 -3.17
N ASP A 80 -10.07 -8.51 -3.40
CA ASP A 80 -10.34 -9.93 -3.25
C ASP A 80 -9.54 -10.77 -4.25
N ARG A 81 -9.35 -10.28 -5.49
CA ARG A 81 -8.66 -10.97 -6.59
C ARG A 81 -7.14 -10.89 -6.54
N ALA A 82 -6.58 -9.80 -6.01
CA ALA A 82 -5.13 -9.58 -6.00
C ALA A 82 -4.39 -10.62 -5.15
N ASP A 83 -3.15 -10.96 -5.51
CA ASP A 83 -2.33 -11.88 -4.71
C ASP A 83 -1.73 -11.16 -3.49
N ALA A 84 -1.36 -9.89 -3.67
CA ALA A 84 -0.75 -9.05 -2.66
C ALA A 84 -1.26 -7.59 -2.72
N ILE A 85 -1.04 -6.85 -1.64
CA ILE A 85 -1.40 -5.44 -1.51
C ILE A 85 -0.14 -4.60 -1.37
N PHE A 86 -0.04 -3.50 -2.12
CA PHE A 86 0.98 -2.48 -1.93
C PHE A 86 0.35 -1.10 -1.71
N ILE A 87 0.66 -0.44 -0.59
CA ILE A 87 0.22 0.93 -0.32
C ILE A 87 1.41 1.88 -0.40
N GLY A 88 1.31 2.86 -1.31
CA GLY A 88 2.36 3.83 -1.60
C GLY A 88 2.54 4.92 -0.54
N GLY A 89 3.63 5.67 -0.69
CA GLY A 89 3.97 6.83 0.13
C GLY A 89 3.38 8.14 -0.41
N GLY A 90 3.43 9.20 0.40
CA GLY A 90 2.82 10.50 0.10
C GLY A 90 2.27 11.11 1.39
N ASN A 91 1.11 11.74 1.34
CA ASN A 91 0.46 12.30 2.53
C ASN A 91 -0.47 11.26 3.20
N THR A 92 -0.18 10.94 4.46
CA THR A 92 -0.90 9.93 5.27
C THR A 92 -2.37 10.32 5.52
N PHE A 93 -2.68 11.60 5.73
CA PHE A 93 -4.06 12.05 5.96
C PHE A 93 -4.93 11.87 4.70
N ARG A 94 -4.39 12.24 3.54
CA ARG A 94 -5.03 12.03 2.23
C ARG A 94 -5.27 10.54 1.97
N LEU A 95 -4.25 9.73 2.21
CA LEU A 95 -4.33 8.27 2.08
C LEU A 95 -5.44 7.70 2.97
N LEU A 96 -5.42 8.00 4.27
CA LEU A 96 -6.41 7.46 5.21
C LEU A 96 -7.83 7.91 4.85
N LYS A 97 -8.01 9.19 4.50
CA LYS A 97 -9.30 9.71 4.07
C LYS A 97 -9.83 8.94 2.86
N ALA A 98 -9.03 8.72 1.83
CA ALA A 98 -9.46 7.97 0.65
C ALA A 98 -9.84 6.52 0.99
N LEU A 99 -9.04 5.83 1.82
CA LEU A 99 -9.35 4.47 2.27
C LEU A 99 -10.65 4.40 3.07
N GLN A 100 -10.97 5.44 3.86
CA GLN A 100 -12.22 5.53 4.60
C GLN A 100 -13.40 5.84 3.69
N ASP A 101 -13.29 6.86 2.83
CA ASP A 101 -14.36 7.30 1.91
C ASP A 101 -14.77 6.18 0.94
N LEU A 102 -13.80 5.37 0.50
CA LEU A 102 -14.03 4.19 -0.36
C LEU A 102 -14.33 2.90 0.42
N GLU A 103 -14.36 2.97 1.75
CA GLU A 103 -14.62 1.85 2.66
C GLU A 103 -13.68 0.64 2.46
N LEU A 104 -12.40 0.90 2.21
CA LEU A 104 -11.39 -0.10 1.86
C LEU A 104 -10.63 -0.67 3.06
N LEU A 105 -10.71 -0.02 4.24
CA LEU A 105 -9.99 -0.48 5.43
C LEU A 105 -10.30 -1.93 5.79
N GLU A 106 -11.59 -2.29 5.90
CA GLU A 106 -11.98 -3.65 6.29
C GLU A 106 -11.71 -4.70 5.20
N PRO A 107 -12.00 -4.46 3.91
CA PRO A 107 -11.55 -5.33 2.82
C PRO A 107 -10.04 -5.63 2.87
N ILE A 108 -9.19 -4.61 3.02
CA ILE A 108 -7.73 -4.77 3.13
C ILE A 108 -7.38 -5.64 4.35
N ARG A 109 -7.92 -5.32 5.53
CA ARG A 109 -7.68 -6.10 6.75
C ARG A 109 -8.02 -7.58 6.58
N ARG A 110 -9.19 -7.88 6.00
CA ARG A 110 -9.60 -9.27 5.77
C ARG A 110 -8.68 -9.98 4.80
N LYS A 111 -8.27 -9.31 3.71
CA LYS A 111 -7.35 -9.87 2.72
C LYS A 111 -6.00 -10.24 3.34
N VAL A 112 -5.41 -9.32 4.12
CA VAL A 112 -4.14 -9.56 4.81
C VAL A 112 -4.26 -10.65 5.89
N LYS A 113 -5.34 -10.65 6.69
CA LYS A 113 -5.58 -11.70 7.70
C LYS A 113 -5.73 -13.11 7.10
N LYS A 114 -6.18 -13.21 5.84
CA LYS A 114 -6.24 -14.46 5.06
C LYS A 114 -4.88 -14.90 4.51
N GLY A 115 -3.80 -14.15 4.79
CA GLY A 115 -2.44 -14.51 4.41
C GLY A 115 -1.89 -13.78 3.19
N ALA A 116 -2.63 -12.83 2.60
CA ALA A 116 -2.11 -12.03 1.50
C ALA A 116 -0.98 -11.11 1.96
N PRO A 117 0.16 -11.04 1.24
CA PRO A 117 1.25 -10.14 1.59
C PRO A 117 0.81 -8.67 1.55
N TYR A 118 1.21 -7.89 2.56
CA TYR A 118 1.06 -6.45 2.60
C TYR A 118 2.41 -5.76 2.53
N ILE A 119 2.55 -4.82 1.61
CA ILE A 119 3.71 -3.93 1.52
C ILE A 119 3.21 -2.50 1.77
N GLY A 120 3.85 -1.79 2.70
CA GLY A 120 3.64 -0.36 2.92
C GLY A 120 4.94 0.41 2.71
N SER A 121 4.88 1.58 2.09
CA SER A 121 6.01 2.50 2.05
C SER A 121 5.61 3.87 2.60
N SER A 122 6.40 4.41 3.53
CA SER A 122 6.18 5.72 4.15
C SER A 122 4.74 5.86 4.71
N ALA A 123 3.88 6.67 4.10
CA ALA A 123 2.47 6.75 4.47
C ALA A 123 1.75 5.39 4.50
N GLY A 124 2.07 4.49 3.56
CA GLY A 124 1.59 3.10 3.56
C GLY A 124 2.04 2.30 4.78
N SER A 125 3.20 2.62 5.35
CA SER A 125 3.68 2.03 6.61
C SER A 125 2.92 2.59 7.81
N ASN A 126 2.65 3.90 7.83
CA ASN A 126 1.86 4.51 8.90
C ASN A 126 0.44 3.92 8.99
N VAL A 127 -0.26 3.78 7.86
CA VAL A 127 -1.64 3.26 7.86
C VAL A 127 -1.73 1.77 8.22
N ALA A 128 -0.63 1.03 8.17
CA ALA A 128 -0.60 -0.36 8.62
C ALA A 128 -0.82 -0.49 10.14
N GLY A 129 -0.41 0.52 10.92
CA GLY A 129 -0.60 0.55 12.38
C GLY A 129 -2.06 0.75 12.82
N PRO A 130 -2.33 0.82 14.13
CA PRO A 130 -3.68 1.01 14.66
C PRO A 130 -4.24 2.41 14.37
N THR A 131 -3.37 3.42 14.35
CA THR A 131 -3.72 4.81 14.05
C THR A 131 -2.61 5.49 13.26
N ILE A 132 -2.92 6.62 12.61
CA ILE A 132 -1.93 7.47 11.94
C ILE A 132 -1.28 8.51 12.87
N LYS A 133 -1.46 8.43 14.20
CA LYS A 133 -1.04 9.46 15.17
C LYS A 133 0.46 9.70 15.25
N THR A 134 1.27 8.86 14.62
CA THR A 134 2.73 8.97 14.55
C THR A 134 3.23 9.47 13.18
N THR A 135 2.33 9.81 12.26
CA THR A 135 2.73 10.42 10.98
C THR A 135 3.37 11.79 11.21
N LYS A 136 4.36 12.11 10.36
CA LYS A 136 5.02 13.42 10.33
C LYS A 136 4.39 14.37 9.30
N ASP A 137 3.36 13.89 8.59
CA ASP A 137 2.74 14.65 7.52
C ASP A 137 1.87 15.80 8.05
N MET A 138 1.79 16.87 7.28
CA MET A 138 0.84 17.96 7.54
C MET A 138 -0.62 17.49 7.31
N PRO A 139 -1.57 17.83 8.19
CA PRO A 139 -2.98 17.44 8.07
C PRO A 139 -3.73 18.25 7.01
N ILE A 140 -3.43 18.03 5.74
CA ILE A 140 -4.00 18.78 4.61
C ILE A 140 -5.48 18.47 4.32
N VAL A 141 -6.00 17.36 4.84
CA VAL A 141 -7.40 16.95 4.76
C VAL A 141 -7.81 16.22 6.04
N GLN A 142 -9.10 16.25 6.38
CA GLN A 142 -9.63 15.60 7.57
C GLN A 142 -10.21 14.21 7.25
N PRO A 143 -9.62 13.10 7.73
CA PRO A 143 -10.26 11.78 7.73
C PRO A 143 -11.38 11.73 8.80
N ARG A 144 -12.29 10.76 8.70
CA ARG A 144 -13.41 10.55 9.65
C ARG A 144 -12.93 10.23 11.06
N SER A 145 -11.84 9.47 11.16
CA SER A 145 -11.07 9.26 12.40
C SER A 145 -9.60 9.01 12.06
N PHE A 146 -8.73 8.93 13.06
CA PHE A 146 -7.32 8.55 12.88
C PHE A 146 -7.08 7.04 12.95
N ASP A 147 -8.13 6.24 13.10
CA ASP A 147 -8.02 4.79 13.13
C ASP A 147 -7.72 4.25 11.72
N SER A 148 -6.72 3.37 11.62
CA SER A 148 -6.19 2.86 10.36
C SER A 148 -6.30 1.33 10.29
N LEU A 149 -5.40 0.64 9.59
CA LEU A 149 -5.59 -0.77 9.24
C LEU A 149 -5.41 -1.73 10.42
N ARG A 150 -4.60 -1.37 11.43
CA ARG A 150 -4.35 -2.21 12.61
C ARG A 150 -3.89 -3.63 12.22
N LEU A 151 -2.94 -3.69 11.29
CA LEU A 151 -2.26 -4.90 10.85
C LEU A 151 -1.05 -5.23 11.74
N VAL A 152 -0.42 -4.20 12.32
CA VAL A 152 0.65 -4.27 13.33
C VAL A 152 0.26 -3.53 14.61
#